data_AF-A0A949XQY3-F1
#
_entry.id   AF-A0A949XQY3-F1
#
_cell.length_a   1.000
_cell.length_b   1.000
_cell.length_c   1.000
_cell.angle_alpha   90.00
_cell.angle_beta   90.00
_cell.angle_gamma   90.00
#
_symmetry.space_group_name_H-M   'P 1'
#
loop_
_entity.id
_entity.type
_entity.pdbx_description
1 polymer ?
#
loop_
_entity_poly.entity_id
_entity_poly.type
_entity_poly.pdbx_seq_one_letter_code
_entity_poly.pdbx_strand_id
1 'polypeptide(L)'
;EPDADGFLLSEVLLGNGYMDLPTLVRRVQAARPKARFSLEMITRDPLQVPCLLDKYWITFPERTGIYLARTLRFVNEHHSPRPLPRYSQLPHDEAINVEQRNVIACLDYAHTNLNL
;
A
#
# COMPACT_ATOMS: atom_id res chain seq x y z
N GLU A 1 -0.26 -7.73 6.43
CA GLU A 1 0.07 -8.53 7.63
C GLU A 1 -1.25 -9.09 8.16
N PRO A 2 -1.38 -10.39 8.48
CA PRO A 2 -2.61 -10.93 9.07
C PRO A 2 -2.97 -10.23 10.39
N ASP A 3 -4.27 -10.05 10.65
CA ASP A 3 -4.81 -9.40 11.84
C ASP A 3 -6.04 -10.18 12.36
N ALA A 4 -6.38 -10.03 13.64
CA ALA A 4 -7.47 -10.80 14.26
C ALA A 4 -8.82 -10.62 13.53
N ASP A 5 -9.10 -9.41 13.06
CA ASP A 5 -10.36 -9.07 12.37
C ASP A 5 -10.20 -9.01 10.84
N GLY A 6 -9.04 -9.40 10.31
CA GLY A 6 -8.75 -9.40 8.88
C GLY A 6 -7.26 -9.28 8.58
N PHE A 7 -6.84 -8.11 8.09
CA PHE A 7 -5.43 -7.85 7.82
C PHE A 7 -5.09 -6.36 7.90
N LEU A 8 -3.81 -6.08 8.12
CA LEU A 8 -3.23 -4.74 8.03
C LEU A 8 -2.65 -4.49 6.64
N LEU A 9 -2.95 -3.30 6.11
CA LEU A 9 -2.41 -2.74 4.88
C LEU A 9 -1.66 -1.45 5.21
N SER A 10 -0.48 -1.24 4.63
CA SER A 10 0.32 -0.06 4.91
C SER A 10 0.96 0.47 3.64
N GLU A 11 1.07 1.79 3.55
CA GLU A 11 1.88 2.51 2.59
C GLU A 11 3.36 2.27 2.93
N VAL A 12 4.12 1.83 1.95
CA VAL A 12 5.56 1.59 2.07
C VAL A 12 6.28 2.32 0.95
N LEU A 13 7.57 2.57 1.14
CA LEU A 13 8.40 3.17 0.09
C LEU A 13 8.26 2.39 -1.22
N LEU A 14 8.26 3.11 -2.35
CA LEU A 14 8.21 2.49 -3.67
C LEU A 14 9.32 1.43 -3.81
N GLY A 15 8.96 0.29 -4.39
CA GLY A 15 9.86 -0.87 -4.52
C GLY A 15 9.90 -1.81 -3.31
N ASN A 16 9.37 -1.41 -2.15
CA ASN A 16 9.29 -2.28 -0.97
C ASN A 16 7.92 -2.95 -0.79
N GLY A 17 6.95 -2.65 -1.66
CA GLY A 17 5.62 -3.23 -1.66
C GLY A 17 5.48 -4.45 -2.57
N TYR A 18 4.25 -4.94 -2.71
CA TYR A 18 3.94 -6.10 -3.55
C TYR A 18 3.85 -5.79 -5.05
N MET A 19 3.57 -4.55 -5.43
CA MET A 19 3.28 -4.19 -6.82
C MET A 19 4.53 -4.13 -7.69
N ASP A 20 4.46 -4.68 -8.90
CA ASP A 20 5.44 -4.49 -9.97
C ASP A 20 5.26 -3.10 -10.61
N LEU A 21 5.80 -2.08 -9.94
CA LEU A 21 5.72 -0.69 -10.38
C LEU A 21 6.32 -0.46 -11.78
N PRO A 22 7.50 -1.01 -12.14
CA PRO A 22 8.04 -0.87 -13.50
C PRO A 22 7.09 -1.35 -14.59
N THR A 23 6.47 -2.52 -14.41
CA THR A 23 5.50 -3.04 -15.38
C THR A 23 4.24 -2.18 -15.45
N LEU A 24 3.73 -1.71 -14.30
CA LEU A 24 2.55 -0.84 -14.25
C LEU A 24 2.79 0.48 -14.98
N VAL A 25 3.89 1.17 -14.66
CA VAL A 25 4.26 2.45 -15.29
C VAL A 25 4.43 2.29 -16.80
N ARG A 26 5.18 1.28 -17.25
CA ARG A 26 5.38 1.00 -18.67
C ARG A 26 4.07 0.76 -19.41
N ARG A 27 3.12 0.02 -18.81
CA ARG A 27 1.80 -0.23 -19.41
C ARG A 27 0.98 1.05 -19.54
N VAL A 28 1.01 1.93 -18.54
CA VAL A 28 0.32 3.22 -18.59
C VAL A 28 0.92 4.11 -19.66
N GLN A 29 2.26 4.23 -19.72
CA GLN A 29 2.94 5.02 -20.75
C GLN A 29 2.67 4.50 -22.16
N ALA A 30 2.66 3.18 -22.36
CA ALA A 30 2.35 2.58 -23.65
C ALA A 30 0.92 2.89 -24.12
N ALA A 31 -0.05 2.86 -23.20
CA ALA A 31 -1.44 3.19 -23.51
C ALA A 31 -1.70 4.70 -23.63
N ARG A 32 -0.97 5.52 -22.86
CA ARG A 32 -1.13 6.99 -22.79
C ARG A 32 0.24 7.67 -22.63
N PRO A 33 0.96 7.93 -23.73
CA PRO A 33 2.33 8.50 -23.67
C PRO A 33 2.44 9.88 -23.03
N LYS A 34 1.34 10.63 -22.97
CA LYS A 34 1.27 11.97 -22.33
C LYS A 34 0.75 11.93 -20.89
N ALA A 35 0.58 10.75 -20.30
CA ALA A 35 0.13 10.62 -18.92
C ALA A 35 1.15 11.28 -17.97
N ARG A 36 0.65 12.07 -17.03
CA ARG A 36 1.45 12.63 -15.94
C ARG A 36 1.26 11.74 -14.72
N PHE A 37 2.37 11.37 -14.08
CA PHE A 37 2.36 10.64 -12.82
C PHE A 37 2.46 11.64 -11.66
N SER A 38 1.71 11.39 -10.59
CA SER A 38 1.80 12.14 -9.35
C SER A 38 2.09 11.13 -8.24
N LEU A 39 3.11 11.42 -7.44
CA LEU A 39 3.39 10.64 -6.24
C LEU A 39 2.39 11.02 -5.15
N GLU A 40 1.78 10.02 -4.53
CA GLU A 40 1.05 10.15 -3.27
C GLU A 40 1.71 9.20 -2.28
N MET A 41 2.33 9.76 -1.24
CA MET A 41 3.03 9.03 -0.20
C MET A 41 2.70 9.69 1.14
N ILE A 42 1.89 9.02 1.94
CA ILE A 42 1.47 9.46 3.27
C ILE A 42 2.12 8.60 4.35
N THR A 43 2.42 9.20 5.49
CA THR A 43 3.00 8.49 6.64
C THR A 43 1.92 8.26 7.69
N ARG A 44 1.37 7.04 7.71
CA ARG A 44 0.34 6.64 8.66
C ARG A 44 0.53 5.22 9.16
N ASP A 45 -0.06 4.93 10.32
CA ASP A 45 -0.13 3.56 10.82
C ASP A 45 -0.85 2.64 9.83
N PRO A 46 -0.57 1.32 9.88
CA PRO A 46 -1.22 0.36 9.01
C PRO A 46 -2.74 0.45 9.16
N LEU A 47 -3.42 0.61 8.02
CA LEU A 47 -4.86 0.54 7.94
C LEU A 47 -5.32 -0.89 8.24
N GLN A 48 -6.16 -1.03 9.26
CA GLN A 48 -6.88 -2.26 9.49
C GLN A 48 -7.97 -2.42 8.42
N VAL A 49 -7.98 -3.57 7.74
CA VAL A 49 -9.03 -4.00 6.83
C VAL A 49 -9.85 -5.08 7.56
N PRO A 50 -10.95 -4.71 8.24
CA PRO A 50 -11.67 -5.59 9.16
C PRO A 50 -12.66 -6.51 8.41
N CYS A 51 -12.18 -7.20 7.39
CA CYS A 51 -13.00 -8.00 6.47
C CYS A 51 -13.58 -9.29 7.09
N LEU A 52 -13.26 -9.60 8.35
CA LEU A 52 -13.90 -10.68 9.12
C LEU A 52 -15.08 -10.20 9.96
N LEU A 53 -15.35 -8.89 9.99
CA LEU A 53 -16.48 -8.31 10.72
C LEU A 53 -17.66 -8.02 9.80
N ASP A 54 -18.88 -8.30 10.26
CA ASP A 54 -20.12 -8.08 9.51
C ASP A 54 -20.26 -6.64 9.00
N LYS A 55 -19.85 -5.65 9.81
CA LYS A 55 -19.94 -4.22 9.48
C LYS A 55 -19.17 -3.87 8.19
N TYR A 56 -18.07 -4.55 7.90
CA TYR A 56 -17.28 -4.32 6.68
C TYR A 56 -18.07 -4.64 5.41
N TRP A 57 -19.00 -5.60 5.48
CA TRP A 57 -19.73 -6.11 4.32
C TRP A 57 -21.02 -5.35 4.01
N ILE A 58 -21.44 -4.43 4.88
CA ILE A 58 -22.66 -3.61 4.69
C ILE A 58 -22.64 -2.88 3.34
N THR A 59 -21.47 -2.39 2.90
CA THR A 59 -21.30 -1.69 1.62
C THR A 59 -21.05 -2.62 0.43
N PHE A 60 -21.00 -3.94 0.66
CA PHE A 60 -20.65 -4.94 -0.34
C PHE A 60 -21.58 -6.18 -0.30
N PRO A 61 -22.92 -6.00 -0.31
CA PRO A 61 -23.88 -7.09 -0.06
C PRO A 61 -23.78 -8.25 -1.07
N GLU A 62 -23.36 -7.95 -2.31
CA GLU A 62 -23.26 -8.94 -3.39
C GLU A 62 -21.93 -9.71 -3.41
N ARG A 63 -21.01 -9.43 -2.49
CA ARG A 63 -19.70 -10.11 -2.47
C ARG A 63 -19.79 -11.46 -1.78
N THR A 64 -19.58 -12.52 -2.56
CA THR A 64 -19.51 -13.89 -2.02
C THR A 64 -18.22 -14.17 -1.25
N GLY A 65 -18.26 -15.16 -0.34
CA GLY A 65 -17.11 -15.55 0.49
C GLY A 65 -15.87 -16.05 -0.28
N ILE A 66 -15.99 -16.40 -1.56
CA ILE A 66 -14.83 -16.80 -2.38
C ILE A 66 -13.82 -15.66 -2.55
N TYR A 67 -14.29 -14.41 -2.61
CA TYR A 67 -13.42 -13.24 -2.72
C TYR A 67 -12.66 -13.02 -1.43
N LEU A 68 -13.34 -13.15 -0.28
CA LEU A 68 -12.69 -13.11 1.03
C LEU A 68 -11.62 -14.19 1.16
N ALA A 69 -11.95 -15.45 0.87
CA ALA A 69 -11.01 -16.57 0.96
C ALA A 69 -9.77 -16.35 0.07
N ARG A 70 -9.96 -15.84 -1.15
CA ARG A 70 -8.85 -15.51 -2.06
C ARG A 70 -7.97 -14.38 -1.52
N THR A 71 -8.58 -13.32 -0.98
CA THR A 71 -7.84 -12.18 -0.39
C THR A 71 -7.04 -12.63 0.83
N LEU A 72 -7.62 -13.39 1.74
CA LEU A 72 -6.91 -13.87 2.94
C LEU A 72 -5.74 -14.80 2.57
N ARG A 73 -5.95 -15.71 1.61
CA ARG A 73 -4.87 -16.55 1.08
C ARG A 73 -3.75 -15.69 0.50
N PHE A 74 -4.10 -14.71 -0.33
CA PHE A 74 -3.14 -13.79 -0.93
C PHE A 74 -2.32 -13.03 0.13
N VAL A 75 -2.98 -12.49 1.16
CA VAL A 75 -2.31 -11.80 2.27
C VAL A 75 -1.37 -12.74 3.00
N ASN A 76 -1.78 -13.98 3.24
CA ASN A 76 -0.94 -14.96 3.92
C ASN A 76 0.28 -15.36 3.09
N GLU A 77 0.13 -15.54 1.78
CA GLU A 77 1.21 -15.91 0.86
C GLU A 77 2.21 -14.78 0.61
N HIS A 78 1.76 -13.52 0.67
CA HIS A 78 2.55 -12.34 0.27
C HIS A 78 2.68 -11.29 1.38
N HIS A 79 2.52 -11.69 2.64
CA HIS A 79 2.72 -10.77 3.76
C HIS A 79 4.14 -10.22 3.76
N SER A 80 4.29 -8.99 4.25
CA SER A 80 5.62 -8.39 4.41
C SER A 80 6.47 -9.26 5.35
N PRO A 81 7.71 -9.60 4.97
CA PRO A 81 8.63 -10.33 5.85
C PRO A 81 9.16 -9.46 7.01
N ARG A 82 8.90 -8.15 6.95
CA ARG A 82 9.24 -7.17 7.98
C ARG A 82 7.96 -6.59 8.58
N PRO A 83 7.95 -6.22 9.88
CA PRO A 83 6.81 -5.54 10.47
C PRO A 83 6.41 -4.30 9.67
N LEU A 84 5.10 -4.09 9.50
CA LEU A 84 4.62 -2.86 8.87
C LEU A 84 4.99 -1.62 9.71
N PRO A 85 5.36 -0.50 9.07
CA PRO A 85 5.77 0.70 9.78
C PRO A 85 4.61 1.26 10.61
N ARG A 86 4.94 1.79 11.79
CA ARG A 86 4.00 2.44 12.73
C ARG A 86 4.61 3.76 13.17
N TYR A 87 3.82 4.82 13.13
CA TYR A 87 4.22 6.21 13.33
C TYR A 87 3.45 6.89 14.45
N SER A 88 2.32 6.34 14.94
CA SER A 88 1.54 6.95 16.04
C SER A 88 2.32 7.15 17.34
N GLN A 89 3.48 6.51 17.48
CA GLN A 89 4.37 6.66 18.64
C GLN A 89 5.31 7.87 18.52
N LEU A 90 5.42 8.47 17.33
CA LEU A 90 6.33 9.57 17.07
C LEU A 90 5.69 10.92 17.48
N PRO A 91 6.49 11.86 18.01
CA PRO A 91 6.10 13.26 18.09
C PRO A 91 5.72 13.81 16.71
N HIS A 92 4.82 14.80 16.67
CA HIS A 92 4.30 15.37 15.43
C HIS A 92 5.38 15.84 14.45
N ASP A 93 6.37 16.60 14.94
CA ASP A 93 7.47 17.11 14.12
C ASP A 93 8.33 15.98 13.55
N GLU A 94 8.48 14.88 14.30
CA GLU A 94 9.21 13.71 13.83
C GLU A 94 8.42 12.95 12.76
N ALA A 95 7.10 12.83 12.91
CA ALA A 95 6.23 12.24 11.89
C ALA A 95 6.30 13.01 10.56
N ILE A 96 6.29 14.34 10.60
CA ILE A 96 6.46 15.19 9.40
C ILE A 96 7.82 14.93 8.75
N ASN A 97 8.90 14.88 9.55
CA ASN A 97 10.25 14.63 9.03
C ASN A 97 10.40 13.21 8.45
N VAL A 98 9.69 12.23 8.97
CA VAL A 98 9.61 10.88 8.38
C VAL A 98 8.88 10.94 7.04
N GLU A 99 7.75 11.63 6.96
CA GLU A 99 6.99 11.77 5.71
C GLU A 99 7.81 12.43 4.62
N GLN A 100 8.47 13.54 4.94
CA GLN A 100 9.34 14.24 3.99
C GLN A 100 10.45 13.32 3.45
N ARG A 101 11.08 12.52 4.31
CA ARG A 101 12.10 11.54 3.89
C ARG A 101 11.52 10.44 3.02
N ASN A 102 10.32 9.96 3.33
CA ASN A 102 9.64 8.95 2.54
C ASN A 102 9.30 9.47 1.14
N VAL A 103 8.79 10.70 1.05
CA VAL A 103 8.49 11.37 -0.23
C VAL A 103 9.76 11.49 -1.08
N ILE A 104 10.86 12.00 -0.50
CA ILE A 104 12.14 12.13 -1.22
C ILE A 104 12.63 10.76 -1.72
N ALA A 105 12.64 9.73 -0.86
CA ALA A 105 13.07 8.40 -1.25
C ALA A 105 12.20 7.78 -2.36
N CYS A 106 10.89 8.04 -2.35
CA CYS A 106 9.99 7.59 -3.41
C CYS A 106 10.21 8.35 -4.73
N LEU A 107 10.51 9.65 -4.70
CA LEU A 107 10.88 10.42 -5.89
C LEU A 107 12.20 9.91 -6.48
N ASP A 108 13.20 9.65 -5.64
CA ASP A 108 14.48 9.10 -6.08
C ASP A 108 14.32 7.71 -6.72
N TYR A 109 13.47 6.86 -6.13
CA TYR A 109 13.11 5.57 -6.70
C TYR A 109 12.41 5.72 -8.06
N ALA A 110 11.46 6.66 -8.17
CA ALA A 110 10.73 6.88 -9.42
C ALA A 110 11.66 7.34 -10.54
N HIS A 111 12.57 8.27 -10.25
CA HIS A 111 13.58 8.73 -11.21
C HIS A 111 14.51 7.59 -11.63
N THR A 112 15.03 6.82 -10.68
CA THR A 112 16.09 5.83 -10.93
C THR A 112 15.56 4.52 -11.54
N ASN A 113 14.38 4.07 -11.12
CA ASN A 113 13.87 2.73 -11.45
C ASN A 113 12.66 2.74 -12.38
N LEU A 114 11.94 3.86 -12.48
CA LEU A 114 10.71 3.97 -13.27
C LEU A 114 10.87 4.88 -14.50
N ASN A 115 12.00 5.59 -14.63
CA ASN A 115 12.25 6.60 -15.67
C ASN A 115 11.13 7.65 -15.72
N LEU A 116 10.72 8.14 -14.55
CA LEU A 116 9.70 9.18 -14.38
C LEU A 116 10.31 10.52 -13.94
#